data_AF-A0A1I4YFM5-F1
#
_entry.id   AF-A0A1I4YFM5-F1
#
_cell.length_a   1.000
_cell.length_b   1.000
_cell.length_c   1.000
_cell.angle_alpha   90.00
_cell.angle_beta   90.00
_cell.angle_gamma   90.00
#
_symmetry.space_group_name_H-M   'P 1'
#
loop_
_entity.id
_entity.type
_entity.pdbx_description
1 polymer ?
#
loop_
_entity_poly.entity_id
_entity_poly.type
_entity_poly.pdbx_seq_one_letter_code
_entity_poly.pdbx_strand_id
1 'polypeptide(L)'
;MTTPALNDTQTAEAHTDALKALVTALGWQIDPVRLHADLQAIANVTRRSGHGASAGLIDELAHTVEVRLLTTKATIERTVVPFG
;
A
#
# COMPACT_ATOMS: atom_id res chain seq x y z
N MET A 1 -11.19 -15.29 -28.91
CA MET A 1 -11.14 -13.91 -28.39
C MET A 1 -9.70 -13.61 -28.05
N THR A 2 -9.03 -12.76 -28.81
CA THR A 2 -7.67 -12.30 -28.48
C THR A 2 -7.78 -11.18 -27.46
N THR A 3 -7.30 -11.41 -26.25
CA THR A 3 -7.19 -10.36 -25.22
C THR A 3 -6.38 -9.21 -25.82
N PRO A 4 -6.85 -7.95 -25.76
CA PRO A 4 -6.06 -6.84 -26.23
C PRO A 4 -4.74 -6.81 -25.45
N ALA A 5 -3.62 -6.69 -26.16
CA ALA A 5 -2.33 -6.51 -25.53
C ALA A 5 -2.37 -5.22 -24.72
N LEU A 6 -2.12 -5.33 -23.41
CA LEU A 6 -2.00 -4.16 -22.54
C LEU A 6 -0.79 -3.34 -23.01
N ASN A 7 -0.95 -2.02 -23.07
CA ASN A 7 0.20 -1.15 -23.27
C ASN A 7 1.06 -1.10 -21.99
N ASP A 8 2.28 -0.58 -22.08
CA ASP A 8 3.24 -0.57 -20.96
C ASP A 8 2.68 0.13 -19.73
N THR A 9 1.90 1.20 -19.90
CA THR A 9 1.24 1.94 -18.82
C THR A 9 0.18 1.08 -18.13
N GLN A 10 -0.72 0.44 -18.89
CA GLN A 10 -1.74 -0.45 -18.36
C GLN A 10 -1.12 -1.65 -17.64
N THR A 11 0.02 -2.13 -18.14
CA THR A 11 0.78 -3.19 -17.50
C THR A 11 1.32 -2.71 -16.15
N ALA A 12 1.95 -1.53 -16.09
CA ALA A 12 2.47 -0.97 -14.84
C ALA A 12 1.36 -0.69 -13.82
N GLU A 13 0.20 -0.19 -14.25
CA GLU A 13 -0.99 0.01 -13.43
C GLU A 13 -1.50 -1.32 -12.85
N ALA A 14 -1.68 -2.34 -13.69
CA ALA A 14 -2.16 -3.65 -13.24
C ALA A 14 -1.21 -4.31 -12.22
N HIS A 15 0.11 -4.18 -12.41
CA HIS A 15 1.09 -4.66 -11.42
C HIS A 15 1.02 -3.87 -10.12
N THR A 16 0.87 -2.55 -10.20
CA THR A 16 0.73 -1.69 -9.02
C THR A 16 -0.53 -2.03 -8.23
N ASP A 17 -1.66 -2.22 -8.92
CA ASP A 17 -2.93 -2.61 -8.29
C ASP A 17 -2.86 -3.98 -7.63
N ALA A 18 -2.21 -4.95 -8.27
CA ALA A 18 -1.97 -6.27 -7.69
C ALA A 18 -1.12 -6.17 -6.41
N LEU A 19 -0.04 -5.38 -6.43
CA LEU A 19 0.80 -5.16 -5.25
C LEU A 19 0.04 -4.45 -4.12
N LYS A 20 -0.80 -3.46 -4.45
CA LYS A 20 -1.69 -2.78 -3.49
C LYS A 20 -2.67 -3.75 -2.83
N ALA A 21 -3.26 -4.66 -3.60
CA ALA A 21 -4.15 -5.68 -3.06
C ALA A 21 -3.41 -6.64 -2.11
N LEU A 22 -2.21 -7.09 -2.49
CA LEU A 22 -1.38 -7.98 -1.67
C LEU A 22 -0.93 -7.31 -0.37
N VAL A 23 -0.39 -6.09 -0.44
CA VAL A 23 0.08 -5.37 0.76
C VAL A 23 -1.08 -5.07 1.72
N THR A 24 -2.27 -4.79 1.17
CA THR A 24 -3.49 -4.65 1.97
C THR A 24 -3.80 -5.97 2.68
N ALA A 25 -3.90 -7.08 1.93
CA ALA A 25 -4.23 -8.40 2.50
C ALA A 25 -3.20 -8.86 3.55
N LEU A 26 -1.91 -8.56 3.36
CA LEU A 26 -0.87 -8.79 4.36
C LEU A 26 -1.11 -7.95 5.61
N GLY A 27 -1.36 -6.65 5.46
CA GLY A 27 -1.61 -5.75 6.58
C GLY A 27 -2.85 -6.09 7.41
N TRP A 28 -3.83 -6.83 6.87
CA TRP A 28 -4.93 -7.42 7.65
C TRP A 28 -4.49 -8.58 8.54
N GLN A 29 -3.48 -9.34 8.12
CA GLN A 29 -2.99 -10.53 8.83
C GLN A 29 -1.91 -10.20 9.86
N ILE A 30 -1.20 -9.08 9.67
CA ILE A 30 -0.15 -8.60 10.57
C ILE A 30 -0.53 -7.27 11.22
N ASP A 31 0.43 -6.60 11.84
CA ASP A 31 0.26 -5.23 12.33
C ASP A 31 0.42 -4.22 11.18
N PRO A 32 -0.66 -3.52 10.77
CA PRO A 32 -0.60 -2.55 9.68
C PRO A 32 0.25 -1.31 10.03
N VAL A 33 0.39 -0.95 11.31
CA VAL A 33 1.23 0.20 11.72
C VAL A 33 2.69 -0.14 11.48
N ARG A 34 3.11 -1.33 11.94
CA ARG A 34 4.47 -1.83 11.71
C ARG A 34 4.76 -2.01 10.22
N LEU A 35 3.82 -2.59 9.46
CA LEU A 35 3.96 -2.76 8.02
C LEU A 35 4.17 -1.41 7.30
N HIS A 36 3.37 -0.40 7.65
CA HIS A 36 3.53 0.96 7.12
C HIS A 36 4.92 1.53 7.41
N ALA A 37 5.38 1.44 8.67
CA ALA A 37 6.70 1.93 9.06
C ALA A 37 7.85 1.20 8.34
N ASP A 38 7.74 -0.12 8.19
CA ASP A 38 8.72 -0.94 7.48
C ASP A 38 8.80 -0.53 6.00
N LEU A 39 7.65 -0.31 5.34
CA LEU A 39 7.61 0.16 3.94
C LEU A 39 8.25 1.55 3.78
N GLN A 40 7.97 2.49 4.69
CA GLN A 40 8.62 3.81 4.67
C GLN A 40 10.14 3.73 4.86
N ALA A 41 10.61 2.84 5.75
CA ALA A 41 12.03 2.61 5.95
C ALA A 41 12.69 2.05 4.67
N ILE A 42 12.06 1.06 4.03
CA ILE A 42 12.56 0.46 2.79
C ILE A 42 12.56 1.48 1.65
N ALA A 43 11.53 2.31 1.50
CA ALA A 43 11.49 3.37 0.49
C ALA A 43 12.65 4.36 0.68
N ASN A 44 12.92 4.76 1.93
CA ASN A 44 14.06 5.62 2.26
C ASN A 44 15.41 5.00 1.88
N VAL A 45 15.63 3.72 2.20
CA VAL A 45 16.86 3.00 1.81
C VAL A 45 16.97 2.93 0.28
N THR A 46 15.89 2.54 -0.38
CA THR A 46 15.81 2.39 -1.84
C THR A 46 16.13 3.70 -2.56
N ARG A 47 15.63 4.82 -2.04
CA ARG A 47 15.91 6.18 -2.54
C ARG A 47 17.38 6.55 -2.37
N ARG A 48 17.97 6.26 -1.21
CA ARG A 48 19.41 6.50 -0.95
C ARG A 48 20.31 5.65 -1.83
N SER A 49 19.85 4.48 -2.25
CA SER A 49 20.54 3.61 -3.22
C SER A 49 20.36 4.03 -4.68
N GLY A 50 19.68 5.15 -4.96
CA GLY A 50 19.52 5.68 -6.33
C GLY A 50 18.32 5.15 -7.11
N HIS A 51 17.47 4.31 -6.51
CA HIS A 51 16.32 3.68 -7.18
C HIS A 51 15.03 4.47 -6.95
N GLY A 52 14.96 5.69 -7.51
CA GLY A 52 13.85 6.61 -7.27
C GLY A 52 12.46 6.07 -7.66
N ALA A 53 12.34 5.41 -8.81
CA ALA A 53 11.07 4.83 -9.26
C ALA A 53 10.58 3.70 -8.33
N SER A 54 11.49 2.81 -7.91
CA SER A 54 11.17 1.75 -6.95
C SER A 54 10.79 2.33 -5.58
N ALA A 55 11.51 3.36 -5.12
CA ALA A 55 11.16 4.06 -3.87
C ALA A 55 9.75 4.66 -3.94
N GLY A 56 9.38 5.29 -5.06
CA GLY A 56 8.05 5.83 -5.27
C GLY A 56 6.94 4.77 -5.27
N LEU A 57 7.20 3.60 -5.88
CA LEU A 57 6.27 2.47 -5.80
C LEU A 57 6.09 2.01 -4.34
N ILE A 58 7.18 1.90 -3.57
CA ILE A 58 7.13 1.45 -2.17
C ILE A 58 6.42 2.50 -1.29
N ASP A 59 6.65 3.79 -1.52
CA ASP A 59 5.91 4.88 -0.87
C ASP A 59 4.40 4.76 -1.17
N GLU A 60 4.02 4.44 -2.41
CA GLU A 60 2.62 4.24 -2.81
C GLU A 60 1.98 3.02 -2.12
N LEU A 61 2.75 1.94 -1.90
CA LEU A 61 2.29 0.80 -1.11
C LEU A 61 2.12 1.17 0.37
N ALA A 62 3.03 1.96 0.94
CA ALA A 62 2.89 2.48 2.31
C ALA A 62 1.62 3.33 2.42
N HIS A 63 1.41 4.26 1.48
CA HIS A 63 0.22 5.09 1.45
C HIS A 63 -1.07 4.26 1.32
N THR A 64 -1.04 3.16 0.55
CA THR A 64 -2.17 2.23 0.46
C THR A 64 -2.50 1.59 1.82
N VAL A 65 -1.48 1.17 2.58
CA VAL A 65 -1.66 0.63 3.95
C VAL A 65 -2.25 1.69 4.88
N GLU A 66 -1.73 2.92 4.82
CA GLU A 66 -2.24 4.05 5.60
C GLU A 66 -3.74 4.29 5.32
N VAL A 67 -4.10 4.47 4.05
CA VAL A 67 -5.47 4.81 3.61
C VAL A 67 -6.45 3.67 3.82
N ARG A 68 -6.04 2.41 3.65
CA ARG A 68 -6.97 1.27 3.74
C ARG A 68 -7.06 0.69 5.14
N LEU A 69 -6.00 0.73 5.93
CA LEU A 69 -5.93 -0.02 7.19
C LEU A 69 -5.82 0.87 8.42
N LEU A 70 -5.05 1.96 8.34
CA LEU A 70 -4.82 2.82 9.51
C LEU A 70 -5.95 3.84 9.71
N THR A 71 -6.40 4.48 8.65
CA THR A 71 -7.56 5.41 8.70
C THR A 71 -8.88 4.65 8.94
N THR A 72 -9.01 3.43 8.40
CA THR A 72 -10.20 2.60 8.59
C THR A 72 -10.29 2.08 10.03
N LYS A 73 -9.19 1.61 10.64
CA LYS A 73 -9.16 1.26 12.07
C LYS A 73 -9.49 2.46 12.96
N ALA A 74 -8.90 3.63 12.68
CA ALA A 74 -9.21 4.85 13.42
C ALA A 74 -10.70 5.23 13.31
N THR A 75 -11.34 4.95 12.17
CA THR A 75 -12.79 5.18 11.97
C THR A 75 -13.64 4.18 12.76
N ILE A 76 -13.27 2.89 12.76
CA ILE A 76 -13.98 1.86 13.53
C ILE A 76 -13.88 2.15 15.04
N GLU A 77 -12.69 2.42 15.58
CA GLU A 77 -12.50 2.73 17.01
C GLU A 77 -13.27 4.00 17.43
N ARG A 78 -13.32 5.02 16.57
CA ARG A 78 -14.09 6.26 16.83
C ARG A 78 -15.61 6.06 16.79
N THR A 79 -16.09 5.00 16.14
CA THR A 79 -17.52 4.66 16.05
C THR A 79 -18.01 3.86 17.27
N VAL A 80 -17.11 3.25 18.06
CA VAL A 80 -17.44 2.51 19.29
C VAL A 80 -17.41 3.40 20.55
N VAL A 81 -17.82 4.66 20.44
CA VAL A 81 -18.20 5.45 21.62
C VAL A 81 -19.72 5.31 21.78
N PRO A 82 -20.22 4.41 22.66
CA PRO A 82 -21.62 4.48 23.03
C PRO A 82 -21.80 5.79 23.78
N PHE A 83 -22.75 6.61 23.33
CA PHE A 83 -23.37 7.61 24.19
C PHE A 83 -23.99 6.87 25.37
N GLY A 84 -23.22 6.75 26.45
CA GLY A 84 -23.70 6.41 27.78
C GLY A 84 -24.12 7.65 28.53
#